data_AF-A0A2P2MT70-F1
#
_entry.id   AF-A0A2P2MT70-F1
#
_cell.length_a   1.000
_cell.length_b   1.000
_cell.length_c   1.000
_cell.angle_alpha   90.00
_cell.angle_beta   90.00
_cell.angle_gamma   90.00
#
_symmetry.space_group_name_H-M   'P 1'
#
loop_
_entity.id
_entity.type
_entity.pdbx_description
1 polymer ?
#
loop_
_entity_poly.entity_id
_entity_poly.type
_entity_poly.pdbx_seq_one_letter_code
_entity_poly.pdbx_strand_id
1 'polypeptide(L)'
;MVLLTLSVSVVPLNQCFFIGLYVLSIGGGGFRPCVQPFAAGQFDERKPEEVEAMNSFFNWWYVAIMGGMCFSTMVVITLQMGRYYDYHMSVLPSF
;
A
#
# COMPACT_ATOMS: atom_id res chain seq x y z
N MET A 1 -7.10 8.72 1.38
CA MET A 1 -5.65 9.02 1.44
C MET A 1 -5.38 10.50 1.18
N VAL A 2 -5.88 11.09 0.09
CA VAL A 2 -5.68 12.53 -0.24
C VAL A 2 -6.01 13.49 0.92
N LEU A 3 -7.17 13.32 1.58
CA LEU A 3 -7.58 14.12 2.76
C LEU A 3 -6.57 14.04 3.92
N LEU A 4 -5.99 12.86 4.16
CA LEU A 4 -5.02 12.64 5.24
C LEU A 4 -3.68 13.35 4.94
N THR A 5 -3.24 13.30 3.68
CA THR A 5 -2.09 14.07 3.18
C THR A 5 -2.30 15.58 3.28
N LEU A 6 -3.50 16.06 2.97
CA LEU A 6 -3.85 17.48 3.12
C LEU A 6 -3.79 17.93 4.58
N SER A 7 -4.27 17.10 5.52
CA SER A 7 -4.20 17.40 6.96
C SER A 7 -2.76 17.53 7.49
N VAL A 8 -1.81 16.74 6.97
CA VAL A 8 -0.40 16.74 7.42
C VAL A 8 0.44 17.82 6.73
N SER A 9 -0.04 18.39 5.62
CA SER A 9 0.72 19.38 4.83
C SER A 9 0.80 20.78 5.48
N VAL A 10 0.13 20.99 6.61
CA VAL A 10 0.25 22.21 7.42
C VAL A 10 1.57 22.22 8.22
N VAL A 11 2.29 21.10 8.27
CA VAL A 11 3.61 20.98 8.92
C VAL A 11 4.71 21.48 7.98
N PRO A 12 5.61 22.38 8.42
CA PRO A 12 6.69 22.93 7.60
C PRO A 12 7.84 21.90 7.43
N LEU A 13 7.59 20.84 6.67
CA LEU A 13 8.59 19.84 6.28
C LEU A 13 9.16 20.12 4.87
N ASN A 14 10.07 19.27 4.41
CA ASN A 14 10.67 19.36 3.07
C ASN A 14 9.60 19.30 1.95
N GLN A 15 9.64 20.25 1.01
CA GLN A 15 8.68 20.37 -0.09
C GLN A 15 8.67 19.13 -1.00
N CYS A 16 9.83 18.53 -1.26
CA CYS A 16 9.95 17.32 -2.10
C CYS A 16 9.20 16.12 -1.50
N PHE A 17 9.18 16.02 -0.16
CA PHE A 17 8.49 14.94 0.54
C PHE A 17 6.98 15.01 0.34
N PHE A 18 6.38 16.20 0.47
CA PHE A 18 4.94 16.39 0.28
C PHE A 18 4.52 16.19 -1.18
N ILE A 19 5.32 16.67 -2.14
CA ILE A 19 5.05 16.43 -3.57
C ILE A 19 4.98 14.92 -3.85
N GLY A 20 5.95 14.14 -3.34
CA GLY A 20 5.94 12.69 -3.47
C GLY A 20 4.71 12.03 -2.84
N LEU A 21 4.30 12.49 -1.65
CA LEU A 21 3.09 12.01 -0.99
C LEU A 21 1.81 12.30 -1.79
N TYR A 22 1.70 13.49 -2.38
CA TYR A 22 0.55 13.83 -3.22
C TYR A 22 0.46 12.96 -4.47
N VAL A 23 1.59 12.77 -5.18
CA VAL A 23 1.66 11.89 -6.36
C VAL A 23 1.24 10.47 -6.00
N LEU A 24 1.73 9.93 -4.88
CA LEU A 24 1.34 8.61 -4.40
C LEU A 24 -0.15 8.53 -4.04
N SER A 25 -0.69 9.57 -3.39
CA SER A 25 -2.10 9.61 -2.98
C SER A 25 -3.07 9.63 -4.17
N ILE A 26 -2.70 10.35 -5.24
CA ILE A 26 -3.49 10.46 -6.46
C ILE A 26 -3.33 9.19 -7.29
N GLY A 27 -2.11 8.74 -7.53
CA GLY A 27 -1.84 7.53 -8.30
C GLY A 27 -2.47 6.29 -7.67
N GLY A 28 -2.28 6.10 -6.36
CA GLY A 28 -2.89 5.00 -5.62
C GLY A 28 -4.40 5.10 -5.48
N GLY A 29 -4.97 6.31 -5.48
CA GLY A 29 -6.41 6.54 -5.41
C GLY A 29 -7.13 6.32 -6.73
N GLY A 30 -6.53 6.73 -7.85
CA GLY A 30 -7.12 6.62 -9.19
C GLY A 30 -6.97 5.23 -9.84
N PHE A 31 -5.88 4.52 -9.55
CA PHE A 31 -5.63 3.19 -10.12
C PHE A 31 -6.59 2.11 -9.59
N ARG A 32 -6.84 2.09 -8.27
CA ARG A 32 -7.64 1.05 -7.59
C ARG A 32 -9.07 0.88 -8.14
N PRO A 33 -9.86 1.95 -8.37
CA PRO A 33 -11.22 1.80 -8.90
C PRO A 33 -11.27 1.36 -10.36
N CYS A 34 -10.19 1.46 -11.13
CA CYS A 34 -10.18 1.06 -12.54
C CYS A 34 -9.85 -0.43 -12.74
N VAL A 35 -9.00 -1.00 -11.87
CA VAL A 35 -8.51 -2.38 -12.04
C VAL A 35 -9.58 -3.42 -11.75
N GLN A 36 -10.35 -3.25 -10.68
CA GLN A 36 -11.34 -4.25 -10.26
C GLN A 36 -12.48 -4.42 -11.27
N PRO A 37 -13.10 -3.33 -11.80
CA PRO A 37 -14.12 -3.47 -12.84
C PRO A 37 -13.57 -4.02 -14.15
N PHE A 38 -12.34 -3.65 -14.53
CA PHE A 38 -11.69 -4.20 -15.71
C PHE A 38 -11.48 -5.71 -15.60
N ALA A 39 -11.04 -6.19 -14.43
CA ALA A 39 -10.88 -7.61 -14.16
C ALA A 39 -12.23 -8.35 -14.10
N ALA A 40 -13.24 -7.77 -13.45
CA ALA A 40 -14.59 -8.34 -13.41
C ALA A 40 -15.20 -8.45 -14.81
N GLY A 41 -14.97 -7.46 -15.67
CA GLY A 41 -15.44 -7.45 -17.06
C GLY A 41 -14.81 -8.51 -17.98
N GLN A 42 -13.83 -9.29 -17.50
CA GLN A 42 -13.30 -10.46 -18.24
C GLN A 42 -14.19 -11.70 -18.11
N PHE A 43 -15.13 -11.72 -17.16
CA PHE A 43 -16.02 -12.86 -16.90
C PHE A 43 -17.44 -12.55 -17.40
N ASP A 44 -18.11 -13.51 -18.04
CA ASP A 44 -19.50 -13.37 -18.48
C ASP A 44 -20.46 -13.80 -17.36
N GLU A 45 -21.25 -12.86 -16.86
CA GLU A 45 -22.22 -13.09 -15.78
C GLU A 45 -23.36 -14.05 -16.18
N ARG A 46 -23.54 -14.31 -17.49
CA ARG A 46 -24.58 -15.21 -18.00
C ARG A 46 -24.21 -16.69 -17.89
N LYS A 47 -22.95 -16.99 -17.57
CA LYS A 47 -22.42 -18.34 -17.44
C LYS A 47 -22.10 -18.65 -15.98
N PRO A 48 -22.83 -19.57 -15.33
CA PRO A 48 -22.64 -19.86 -13.91
C PRO A 48 -21.21 -20.31 -13.56
N GLU A 49 -20.55 -21.02 -14.47
CA GLU A 49 -19.16 -21.46 -14.32
C GLU A 49 -18.16 -20.28 -14.30
N GLU A 50 -18.41 -19.23 -15.08
CA GLU A 50 -17.52 -18.06 -15.13
C GLU A 50 -17.75 -17.15 -13.92
N VAL A 51 -18.97 -17.12 -13.36
CA VAL A 51 -19.28 -16.41 -12.10
C VAL A 51 -18.56 -17.08 -10.92
N GLU A 52 -18.52 -18.41 -10.86
CA GLU A 52 -17.77 -19.14 -9.83
C GLU A 52 -16.25 -18.88 -9.94
N ALA A 53 -15.73 -18.87 -11.17
CA ALA A 53 -14.33 -18.54 -11.44
C ALA A 53 -13.99 -17.10 -11.05
N MET A 54 -14.88 -16.13 -11.31
CA MET A 54 -14.73 -14.74 -10.90
C MET A 54 -14.63 -14.60 -9.38
N ASN A 55 -15.51 -15.29 -8.63
CA ASN A 55 -15.48 -15.27 -7.17
C ASN A 55 -14.19 -15.86 -6.62
N SER A 56 -13.73 -16.98 -7.18
CA SER A 56 -12.45 -17.60 -6.80
C SER A 56 -11.25 -16.69 -7.11
N PHE A 57 -11.26 -16.00 -8.25
CA PHE A 57 -10.24 -15.02 -8.62
C PHE A 57 -10.16 -13.89 -7.60
N PHE A 58 -11.29 -13.26 -7.25
CA PHE A 58 -11.30 -12.18 -6.27
C PHE A 58 -10.94 -12.63 -4.86
N ASN A 59 -11.26 -13.87 -4.49
CA ASN A 59 -10.84 -14.43 -3.21
C ASN A 59 -9.31 -14.53 -3.11
N TRP A 60 -8.66 -15.13 -4.12
CA TRP A 60 -7.19 -15.23 -4.17
C TRP A 60 -6.52 -13.87 -4.30
N TRP A 61 -7.11 -12.95 -5.06
CA TRP A 61 -6.66 -11.56 -5.15
C TRP A 61 -6.64 -10.88 -3.77
N TYR A 62 -7.68 -11.08 -2.96
CA TYR A 62 -7.75 -10.51 -1.61
C TYR A 62 -6.72 -11.13 -0.67
N VAL A 63 -6.53 -12.45 -0.73
CA VAL A 63 -5.48 -13.16 0.03
C VAL A 63 -4.10 -12.59 -0.32
N ALA A 64 -3.81 -12.38 -1.60
CA ALA A 64 -2.54 -11.83 -2.05
C ALA A 64 -2.31 -10.39 -1.56
N ILE A 65 -3.33 -9.52 -1.62
CA ILE A 65 -3.23 -8.13 -1.13
C ILE A 65 -3.00 -8.11 0.37
N MET A 66 -3.81 -8.84 1.15
CA MET A 66 -3.70 -8.83 2.61
C MET A 66 -2.39 -9.47 3.07
N GLY A 67 -2.00 -10.60 2.46
CA GLY A 67 -0.70 -11.23 2.71
C GLY A 67 0.46 -10.29 2.38
N GLY A 68 0.40 -9.61 1.23
CA GLY A 68 1.40 -8.63 0.81
C GLY A 68 1.48 -7.42 1.74
N MET A 69 0.34 -6.91 2.23
CA MET A 69 0.31 -5.79 3.19
C MET A 69 0.92 -6.20 4.54
N CYS A 70 0.57 -7.37 5.06
CA CYS A 70 1.16 -7.90 6.29
C CYS A 70 2.68 -8.09 6.14
N PHE A 71 3.12 -8.73 5.06
CA PHE A 71 4.54 -8.95 4.80
C PHE A 71 5.31 -7.65 4.62
N SER A 72 4.79 -6.71 3.82
CA SER A 72 5.39 -5.39 3.62
C SER A 72 5.54 -4.64 4.94
N THR A 73 4.51 -4.68 5.80
CA THR A 73 4.54 -3.99 7.10
C THR A 73 5.57 -4.62 8.02
N MET A 74 5.62 -5.96 8.08
CA MET A 74 6.61 -6.69 8.86
C MET A 74 8.04 -6.32 8.45
N VAL A 75 8.33 -6.39 7.15
CA VAL A 75 9.67 -6.10 6.60
C VAL A 75 10.08 -4.66 6.85
N VAL A 76 9.20 -3.69 6.56
CA VAL A 76 9.51 -2.26 6.75
C VAL A 76 9.82 -1.95 8.21
N ILE A 77 9.04 -2.49 9.14
CA ILE A 77 9.27 -2.28 10.59
C ILE A 77 10.60 -2.91 10.99
N THR A 78 10.89 -4.16 10.61
CA THR A 78 12.16 -4.82 10.96
C THR A 78 13.36 -4.04 10.44
N LEU A 79 13.31 -3.51 9.22
CA LEU A 79 14.39 -2.70 8.64
C LEU A 79 14.55 -1.34 9.34
N GLN A 80 13.44 -0.65 9.63
CA GLN A 80 13.46 0.64 10.32
C GLN A 80 13.99 0.49 11.74
N MET A 81 13.52 -0.52 12.47
CA MET A 81 13.96 -0.81 13.83
C MET A 81 15.43 -1.19 13.86
N GLY A 82 15.88 -2.09 12.98
CA GLY A 82 17.29 -2.48 12.89
C GLY A 82 18.21 -1.28 12.68
N ARG A 83 17.83 -0.39 11.76
CA ARG A 83 18.59 0.85 11.51
C ARG A 83 18.52 1.84 12.68
N TYR A 84 17.39 1.94 13.37
CA TYR A 84 17.26 2.76 14.58
C TYR A 84 18.20 2.28 15.70
N TYR A 85 18.26 0.97 15.95
CA TYR A 85 19.19 0.39 16.93
C TYR A 85 20.66 0.62 16.55
N ASP A 86 21.01 0.50 15.27
CA ASP A 86 22.35 0.77 14.76
C ASP A 86 22.77 2.24 14.96
N TYR A 87 21.86 3.19 14.64
CA TYR A 87 22.08 4.62 14.93
C TYR A 87 22.20 4.89 16.44
N HIS A 88 21.44 4.20 17.28
CA HIS A 88 21.50 4.41 18.73
C HIS A 88 22.79 3.83 19.36
N MET A 89 23.29 2.70 18.87
CA MET A 89 24.56 2.11 19.31
C MET A 89 25.80 2.87 18.82
N SER A 90 25.71 3.56 17.68
CA SER A 90 26.81 4.39 17.16
C SER A 90 26.92 5.78 17.80
N VAL A 91 25.83 6.28 18.42
CA VAL A 91 25.78 7.60 19.08
C VAL A 91 26.03 7.52 20.59
N LEU A 92 25.79 6.38 21.23
CA LEU A 92 26.23 6.15 22.61
C LEU A 92 27.76 5.92 22.61
N PRO A 93 28.56 6.75 23.28
CA PRO A 93 29.96 6.42 23.48
C PRO A 93 30.01 5.15 24.32
N SER A 94 30.75 4.16 23.84
CA SER A 94 31.15 2.97 24.58
C SER A 94 31.60 3.37 25.99
N PHE A 95 30.79 3.05 26.99
CA PHE A 95 31.26 2.84 28.36
C PHE A 95 31.84 1.43 28.46
#